data_AF-A0A420XQS2-F1
#
_entry.id   AF-A0A420XQS2-F1
#
_cell.length_a   1.000
_cell.length_b   1.000
_cell.length_c   1.000
_cell.angle_alpha   90.00
_cell.angle_beta   90.00
_cell.angle_gamma   90.00
#
_symmetry.space_group_name_H-M   'P 1'
#
loop_
_entity.id
_entity.type
_entity.pdbx_description
1 polymer ?
#
loop_
_entity_poly.entity_id
_entity_poly.type
_entity_poly.pdbx_seq_one_letter_code
_entity_poly.pdbx_strand_id
1 'polypeptide(L)' 'MKTMTCKQLGGPCGFEHRGESADDVIKAQDRHLKEAEQAGDVTHLGARNEMKSRWRHPRRSMGWYRDVKRAFAELSEG' A
#
# COMPACT_ATOMS: atom_id res chain seq x y z
N MET A 1 10.85 -13.18 -3.94
CA MET A 1 9.73 -12.20 -4.10
C MET A 1 8.81 -12.32 -2.89
N LYS A 2 8.28 -11.23 -2.37
CA LYS A 2 7.42 -11.24 -1.17
C LYS A 2 6.04 -10.64 -1.47
N THR A 3 5.06 -10.98 -0.63
CA THR A 3 3.66 -10.60 -0.81
C THR A 3 3.15 -9.81 0.38
N MET A 4 2.52 -8.67 0.13
CA MET A 4 1.74 -7.93 1.13
C MET A 4 0.32 -7.69 0.62
N THR A 5 -0.67 -7.80 1.49
CA THR A 5 -2.06 -7.52 1.14
C THR A 5 -2.35 -6.03 1.19
N CYS A 6 -3.38 -5.60 0.46
CA CYS A 6 -3.91 -4.25 0.53
C CYS A 6 -4.24 -3.88 1.99
N LYS A 7 -4.82 -4.79 2.79
CA LYS A 7 -5.00 -4.66 4.25
C LYS A 7 -3.72 -4.36 5.01
N GLN A 8 -2.64 -5.11 4.78
CA GLN A 8 -1.36 -4.89 5.45
C GLN A 8 -0.73 -3.52 5.12
N LEU A 9 -1.12 -2.93 3.98
CA LEU A 9 -0.66 -1.61 3.56
C LEU A 9 -1.69 -0.49 3.88
N GLY A 10 -2.75 -0.79 4.64
CA GLY A 10 -3.75 0.17 5.13
C GLY A 10 -4.98 0.36 4.23
N GLY A 11 -5.24 -0.58 3.32
CA GLY A 11 -6.46 -0.66 2.53
C GLY A 11 -7.53 -1.60 3.11
N PRO A 12 -8.71 -1.70 2.48
CA PRO A 12 -9.84 -2.44 3.04
C PRO A 12 -9.85 -3.94 2.69
N CYS A 13 -9.11 -4.37 1.66
CA CYS A 13 -9.30 -5.69 1.04
C CYS A 13 -8.07 -6.62 1.15
N GLY A 14 -8.28 -7.90 0.89
CA GLY A 14 -7.22 -8.93 0.92
C GLY A 14 -6.39 -9.06 -0.35
N PHE A 15 -6.52 -8.14 -1.31
CA PHE A 15 -5.80 -8.23 -2.58
C PHE A 15 -4.28 -8.28 -2.36
N GLU A 16 -3.60 -9.22 -3.00
CA GLU A 16 -2.17 -9.48 -2.82
C GLU A 16 -1.31 -8.63 -3.77
N HIS A 17 -0.38 -7.87 -3.21
CA HIS A 17 0.66 -7.15 -3.94
C HIS A 17 1.98 -7.90 -3.80
N ARG A 18 2.54 -8.32 -4.94
CA ARG A 18 3.82 -9.02 -5.01
C ARG A 18 4.90 -8.08 -5.53
N GLY A 19 6.09 -8.14 -4.93
CA GLY A 19 7.21 -7.28 -5.31
C GLY A 19 8.55 -7.77 -4.77
N GLU A 20 9.63 -7.23 -5.33
CA GLU A 20 11.00 -7.50 -4.89
C GLU A 20 11.38 -6.61 -3.69
N SER A 21 10.73 -5.45 -3.57
CA SER A 21 10.92 -4.50 -2.48
C SER A 21 9.60 -4.00 -1.88
N ALA A 22 9.70 -3.41 -0.69
CA ALA A 22 8.60 -2.69 -0.07
C ALA A 22 8.08 -1.56 -0.97
N ASP A 23 8.97 -0.88 -1.69
CA ASP A 23 8.61 0.20 -2.60
C ASP A 23 7.79 -0.34 -3.80
N ASP A 24 8.04 -1.57 -4.26
CA ASP A 24 7.26 -2.20 -5.34
C ASP A 24 5.84 -2.53 -4.90
N VAL A 25 5.67 -3.10 -3.71
CA VAL A 25 4.33 -3.41 -3.18
C VAL A 25 3.55 -2.15 -2.81
N ILE A 26 4.21 -1.08 -2.35
CA ILE A 26 3.58 0.24 -2.16
C ILE A 26 3.09 0.82 -3.48
N LYS A 27 3.91 0.79 -4.53
CA LYS A 27 3.51 1.25 -5.88
C LYS A 27 2.36 0.41 -6.44
N ALA A 28 2.40 -0.90 -6.25
CA ALA A 28 1.33 -1.80 -6.66
C ALA A 28 0.02 -1.48 -5.94
N GLN A 29 0.08 -1.18 -4.65
CA GLN A 29 -1.10 -0.76 -3.89
C GLN A 29 -1.62 0.61 -4.33
N ASP A 30 -0.76 1.60 -4.58
CA ASP A 30 -1.21 2.92 -5.06
C ASP A 30 -1.95 2.79 -6.41
N ARG A 31 -1.45 1.93 -7.31
CA ARG A 31 -2.15 1.61 -8.57
C ARG A 31 -3.51 0.96 -8.31
N HIS A 32 -3.57 -0.07 -7.47
CA HIS A 32 -4.82 -0.74 -7.09
C HIS A 32 -5.85 0.24 -6.52
N LEU A 33 -5.43 1.12 -5.60
CA LEU A 33 -6.31 2.13 -5.01
C LEU A 33 -6.80 3.15 -6.05
N LYS A 34 -5.94 3.53 -7.00
CA LYS A 34 -6.28 4.45 -8.08
C LYS A 34 -7.29 3.83 -9.05
N GLU A 35 -7.12 2.55 -9.40
CA GLU A 35 -8.05 1.80 -10.24
C GLU A 35 -9.42 1.66 -9.57
N ALA A 36 -9.45 1.32 -8.28
CA ALA A 36 -10.68 1.25 -7.50
C ALA A 36 -11.42 2.60 -7.44
N GLU A 37 -10.70 3.71 -7.21
CA GLU A 37 -11.26 5.06 -7.26
C GLU A 37 -11.85 5.39 -8.64
N GLN A 38 -11.15 5.05 -9.72
CA GLN A 38 -11.63 5.28 -11.09
C GLN A 38 -12.86 4.45 -11.43
N ALA A 39 -12.97 3.24 -10.87
CA ALA A 39 -14.13 2.38 -10.99
C ALA A 39 -15.31 2.79 -10.11
N GLY A 40 -15.18 3.86 -9.31
CA GLY A 40 -16.23 4.34 -8.41
C GLY A 40 -16.38 3.52 -7.12
N ASP A 41 -15.37 2.74 -6.74
CA ASP A 41 -15.41 1.92 -5.54
C ASP A 41 -15.22 2.75 -4.27
N VAL A 42 -16.34 3.02 -3.61
CA VAL A 42 -16.41 3.76 -2.34
C VAL A 42 -15.65 3.09 -1.20
N THR A 43 -15.46 1.77 -1.23
CA THR A 43 -14.79 1.03 -0.15
C THR A 43 -13.30 1.35 -0.08
N HIS A 44 -12.67 1.64 -1.21
CA HIS A 44 -11.25 1.98 -1.30
C HIS A 44 -10.96 3.48 -1.17
N LEU A 45 -11.97 4.36 -1.21
CA LEU A 45 -11.76 5.81 -1.18
C LEU A 45 -11.02 6.31 0.07
N GLY A 46 -11.32 5.74 1.24
CA GLY A 46 -10.63 6.09 2.48
C GLY A 46 -9.12 5.83 2.38
N ALA A 47 -8.74 4.61 2.00
CA ALA A 47 -7.35 4.21 1.81
C ALA A 47 -6.67 4.99 0.67
N ARG A 48 -7.42 5.29 -0.41
CA ARG A 48 -6.92 6.11 -1.51
C ARG A 48 -6.60 7.53 -1.08
N ASN A 49 -7.46 8.16 -0.30
CA ASN A 49 -7.25 9.52 0.23
C ASN A 49 -6.04 9.57 1.18
N GLU A 50 -5.90 8.57 2.05
CA GLU A 50 -4.71 8.42 2.90
C GLU A 50 -3.44 8.27 2.06
N MET A 51 -3.48 7.43 1.02
CA MET A 51 -2.35 7.26 0.10
C MET A 51 -1.98 8.58 -0.60
N LYS A 52 -2.96 9.34 -1.14
CA LYS A 52 -2.74 10.69 -1.70
C LYS A 52 -2.13 11.64 -0.68
N SER A 53 -2.61 11.63 0.56
CA SER A 53 -2.07 12.45 1.65
C SER A 53 -0.61 12.12 1.93
N ARG A 54 -0.25 10.82 1.89
CA ARG A 54 1.12 10.38 2.12
C ARG A 54 2.10 10.90 1.09
N TRP A 55 1.71 10.87 -0.19
CA TRP A 55 2.49 11.42 -1.29
C TRP A 55 2.65 12.94 -1.19
N ARG A 56 1.61 13.66 -0.76
CA ARG A 56 1.67 15.12 -0.56
C ARG A 56 2.51 15.55 0.63
N HIS A 57 2.62 14.71 1.67
CA HIS A 57 3.31 15.02 2.91
C HIS A 57 4.35 13.95 3.27
N PRO A 58 5.43 13.81 2.48
CA PRO A 58 6.40 12.72 2.67
C PRO A 58 7.02 12.73 4.07
N ARG A 59 7.33 13.91 4.64
CA ARG A 59 7.88 14.04 6.00
C ARG A 59 6.95 13.48 7.09
N ARG A 60 5.63 13.66 6.95
CA ARG A 60 4.63 13.13 7.90
C ARG A 60 4.43 11.63 7.72
N SER A 61 4.73 11.11 6.53
CA SER A 61 4.51 9.72 6.14
C SER A 61 5.70 8.82 6.41
N MET A 62 6.85 9.38 6.82
CA MET A 62 8.08 8.63 7.08
C MET A 62 7.88 7.49 8.09
N GLY A 63 7.01 7.66 9.09
CA GLY A 63 6.66 6.59 10.03
C GLY A 63 6.06 5.39 9.31
N TRP A 64 4.99 5.62 8.54
CA TRP A 64 4.33 4.59 7.74
C TRP A 64 5.29 3.89 6.76
N TYR A 65 6.14 4.65 6.05
CA TYR A 65 7.14 4.05 5.15
C TYR A 65 8.12 3.13 5.89
N ARG A 66 8.60 3.53 7.07
CA ARG A 66 9.50 2.71 7.89
C ARG A 66 8.81 1.45 8.39
N ASP A 67 7.55 1.56 8.79
CA ASP A 67 6.77 0.44 9.28
C ASP A 67 6.48 -0.58 8.17
N VAL A 68 6.10 -0.12 6.97
CA VAL A 68 5.91 -1.00 5.81
C VAL A 68 7.23 -1.65 5.39
N LYS A 69 8.34 -0.91 5.36
CA LYS A 69 9.67 -1.47 5.04
C LYS A 69 10.11 -2.54 6.04
N ARG A 70 9.87 -2.31 7.33
CA ARG A 70 10.15 -3.29 8.39
C ARG A 70 9.28 -4.54 8.23
N ALA A 71 7.97 -4.37 8.11
CA ALA A 71 7.04 -5.48 7.92
C ALA A 71 7.39 -6.31 6.68
N PHE A 72 7.73 -5.67 5.56
CA PHE A 72 8.15 -6.35 4.35
C PHE A 72 9.48 -7.12 4.51
N ALA A 73 10.44 -6.56 5.27
CA ALA A 73 11.70 -7.23 5.55
C ALA A 73 11.50 -8.51 6.37
N GLU A 74 10.53 -8.52 7.29
CA GLU A 74 10.19 -9.65 8.17
C GLU A 74 9.43 -10.78 7.46
N LEU A 75 8.82 -10.52 6.30
CA LEU A 75 8.15 -11.57 5.52
C LEU A 75 9.16 -12.60 4.98
N SER A 76 8.82 -13.87 5.07
CA SER A 76 9.50 -14.92 4.31
C SER A 76 9.24 -14.75 2.82
N GLU A 77 10.18 -15.19 1.99
CA GLU A 77 9.90 -15.37 0.57
C GLU A 77 8.89 -16.50 0.42
N GLY A 78 7.83 -16.24 -0.35
CA GLY A 78 6.78 -17.21 -0.66
C GLY A 78 6.93 -17.76 -2.07
#